data_AF-A0A3D8LFM7-F1
#
_entry.id   AF-A0A3D8LFM7-F1
#
_cell.length_a   1.000
_cell.length_b   1.000
_cell.length_c   1.000
_cell.angle_alpha   90.00
_cell.angle_beta   90.00
_cell.angle_gamma   90.00
#
_symmetry.space_group_name_H-M   'P 1'
#
loop_
_entity.id
_entity.type
_entity.pdbx_description
1 polymer ?
#
loop_
_entity_poly.entity_id
_entity_poly.type
_entity_poly.pdbx_seq_one_letter_code
_entity_poly.pdbx_strand_id
1 'polypeptide(L)' 'MKAIEVTGEIDNKGVLRLDHPLKVRDKKVKVIILVSEDEELEDKQWLAAMTNNPVFDFLHEEQENIYSLTDGKPSHD' A
#
# COMPACT_ATOMS: atom_id res chain seq x y z
N MET A 1 5.30 23.69 11.17
CA MET A 1 4.22 22.77 11.63
C MET A 1 4.86 21.67 12.44
N LYS A 2 4.21 21.15 13.49
CA LYS A 2 4.76 20.06 14.32
C LYS A 2 3.88 18.83 14.14
N ALA A 3 4.47 17.73 13.65
CA ALA A 3 3.81 16.44 13.58
C ALA A 3 3.83 15.79 14.97
N ILE A 4 2.75 15.07 15.30
CA ILE A 4 2.66 14.26 16.51
C ILE A 4 2.19 12.89 16.05
N GLU A 5 3.02 11.88 16.29
CA GLU A 5 2.69 10.49 16.05
C GLU A 5 2.15 9.88 17.35
N VAL A 6 1.02 9.19 17.24
CA VAL A 6 0.38 8.45 18.33
C VAL A 6 -0.23 7.18 17.76
N THR A 7 -0.29 6.15 18.60
CA THR A 7 -0.95 4.89 18.28
C THR A 7 -2.41 4.90 18.74
N GLY A 8 -3.20 4.09 18.07
CA GLY A 8 -4.62 3.93 18.34
C GLY A 8 -5.27 2.98 17.36
N GLU A 9 -6.54 2.72 17.57
CA GLU A 9 -7.33 1.79 16.76
C GLU A 9 -8.63 2.48 16.31
N ILE A 10 -9.08 2.15 15.09
CA ILE A 10 -10.41 2.51 14.63
C ILE A 10 -11.35 1.37 15.05
N ASP A 11 -12.28 1.66 15.95
CA ASP A 11 -13.21 0.64 16.43
C ASP A 11 -14.25 0.25 15.37
N ASN A 12 -15.06 -0.78 15.66
CA ASN A 12 -16.09 -1.28 14.75
C ASN A 12 -17.21 -0.28 14.40
N LYS A 13 -17.22 0.90 15.01
CA LYS A 13 -18.12 2.02 14.68
C LYS A 13 -17.43 3.10 13.85
N GLY A 14 -16.18 2.87 13.45
CA GLY A 14 -15.37 3.84 12.71
C GLY A 14 -14.82 4.97 13.59
N VAL A 15 -14.77 4.79 14.91
CA VAL A 15 -14.29 5.83 15.84
C VAL A 15 -12.81 5.59 16.18
N LEU A 16 -11.96 6.59 15.91
CA LEU A 16 -10.56 6.57 16.30
C LEU A 16 -10.43 6.68 17.83
N ARG A 17 -9.85 5.66 18.45
CA ARG A 17 -9.47 5.62 19.87
C ARG A 17 -7.96 5.66 19.97
N LEU A 18 -7.44 6.70 20.61
CA LEU A 18 -6.02 6.81 20.89
C LEU A 18 -5.66 6.05 22.16
N ASP A 19 -4.52 5.37 22.16
CA ASP A 19 -4.02 4.67 23.35
C ASP A 19 -3.73 5.66 24.49
N HIS A 20 -3.29 6.86 24.11
CA HIS A 20 -2.92 7.93 25.03
C HIS A 20 -3.49 9.28 24.57
N PRO A 21 -3.90 10.15 25.51
CA PRO A 21 -4.44 11.46 25.17
C PRO A 21 -3.38 12.38 24.57
N LEU A 22 -3.77 13.17 23.56
CA LEU A 22 -2.91 14.21 22.99
C LEU A 22 -2.65 15.31 24.01
N LYS A 23 -1.37 15.70 24.17
CA LYS A 23 -0.96 16.82 25.03
C LYS A 23 -1.22 18.20 24.41
N VAL A 24 -1.95 18.27 23.31
CA VAL A 24 -2.31 19.52 22.62
C VAL A 24 -3.68 19.97 23.10
N ARG A 25 -3.79 21.24 23.51
CA ARG A 25 -5.04 21.86 23.97
C ARG A 25 -5.34 23.11 23.15
N ASP A 26 -6.62 23.38 22.93
CA ASP A 26 -7.15 24.61 22.34
C ASP A 26 -6.52 25.02 21.00
N LYS A 27 -6.27 24.04 20.11
CA LYS A 27 -5.72 24.28 18.77
C LYS A 27 -6.51 23.55 17.69
N LYS A 28 -6.69 24.20 16.53
CA LYS A 28 -7.14 23.54 15.31
C LYS A 28 -6.01 22.66 14.77
N VAL A 29 -6.34 21.42 14.42
CA VAL A 29 -5.38 20.42 13.92
C VAL A 29 -5.87 19.84 12.60
N LYS A 30 -4.93 19.34 11.79
CA LYS A 30 -5.20 18.45 10.66
C LYS A 30 -4.70 17.06 11.07
N VAL A 31 -5.55 16.05 10.91
CA VAL A 31 -5.23 14.66 11.27
C VAL A 31 -4.96 13.88 9.98
N ILE A 32 -3.90 13.07 9.99
CA ILE A 32 -3.61 12.08 8.96
C ILE A 32 -3.71 10.72 9.65
N ILE A 33 -4.46 9.80 9.05
CA ILE A 33 -4.63 8.43 9.54
C ILE A 33 -3.94 7.53 8.52
N LEU A 34 -3.02 6.70 8.99
CA LEU A 34 -2.39 5.65 8.20
C LEU A 34 -3.06 4.34 8.59
N VAL A 35 -3.70 3.69 7.64
CA VAL A 35 -4.31 2.36 7.81
C VAL A 35 -3.53 1.43 6.90
N SER A 36 -3.10 0.26 7.41
CA SER A 36 -2.59 -0.78 6.53
C SER A 36 -3.73 -1.24 5.65
N GLU A 37 -3.62 -1.00 4.35
CA GLU A 37 -4.44 -1.70 3.37
C GLU A 37 -4.09 -3.19 3.52
N ASP A 38 -5.09 -4.07 3.51
CA ASP A 38 -4.84 -5.51 3.40
C ASP A 38 -4.22 -5.73 2.01
N GLU A 39 -2.90 -5.55 1.91
CA GLU A 39 -2.12 -5.55 0.65
C GLU A 39 -2.43 -6.79 -0.20
N GLU A 40 -2.72 -7.94 0.43
CA GLU A 40 -3.06 -9.17 -0.29
C GLU A 40 -4.38 -9.13 -1.08
N LEU A 41 -5.39 -8.39 -0.60
CA LEU A 41 -6.69 -8.28 -1.28
C LEU A 41 -6.61 -7.26 -2.41
N GLU A 42 -5.86 -6.18 -2.21
CA GLU A 42 -5.66 -5.14 -3.22
C GLU A 42 -4.74 -5.62 -4.35
N ASP A 43 -3.65 -6.33 -4.04
CA ASP A 43 -2.74 -6.90 -5.04
C ASP A 43 -3.44 -7.93 -5.94
N LYS A 44 -4.27 -8.80 -5.36
CA LYS A 44 -5.02 -9.79 -6.14
C LYS A 44 -6.06 -9.13 -7.04
N GLN A 45 -6.72 -8.08 -6.57
CA GLN A 45 -7.69 -7.32 -7.36
C GLN A 45 -7.01 -6.50 -8.46
N TRP A 46 -5.87 -5.89 -8.16
CA TRP A 46 -5.04 -5.14 -9.10
C TRP A 46 -4.47 -6.05 -10.17
N LEU A 47 -3.90 -7.19 -9.78
CA LEU A 47 -3.41 -8.22 -10.71
C LEU A 47 -4.55 -8.73 -11.60
N ALA A 48 -5.70 -9.11 -11.02
CA ALA A 48 -6.84 -9.58 -11.80
C ALA A 48 -7.37 -8.51 -12.77
N ALA A 49 -7.37 -7.24 -12.37
CA ALA A 49 -7.77 -6.12 -13.23
C ALA A 49 -6.76 -5.88 -14.37
N MET A 50 -5.47 -6.06 -14.12
CA MET A 50 -4.44 -5.93 -15.16
C MET A 50 -4.44 -7.10 -16.14
N THR A 51 -4.53 -8.34 -15.66
CA THR A 51 -4.47 -9.55 -16.51
C THR A 51 -5.66 -9.65 -17.47
N ASN A 52 -6.82 -9.10 -17.12
CA ASN A 52 -8.03 -9.18 -17.95
C ASN A 52 -8.34 -7.89 -18.72
N ASN A 53 -7.47 -6.89 -18.68
CA ASN A 53 -7.71 -5.61 -19.33
C ASN A 53 -7.10 -5.59 -20.75
N PRO A 54 -7.92 -5.43 -21.81
CA PRO A 54 -7.46 -5.46 -23.20
C PRO A 54 -6.40 -4.42 -23.56
N VAL A 55 -6.30 -3.32 -22.80
CA VAL A 55 -5.26 -2.31 -22.97
C VAL A 55 -3.85 -2.88 -22.76
N PHE A 56 -3.75 -3.98 -22.00
CA PHE A 56 -2.49 -4.66 -21.68
C PHE A 56 -2.29 -5.95 -22.47
N ASP A 57 -3.09 -6.24 -23.50
CA ASP A 57 -2.95 -7.46 -24.30
C ASP A 57 -1.55 -7.57 -24.95
N PHE A 58 -0.92 -6.43 -25.27
CA PHE A 58 0.43 -6.37 -25.81
C PHE A 58 1.49 -7.02 -24.91
N LEU A 59 1.27 -7.08 -23.59
CA LEU A 59 2.21 -7.74 -22.65
C LEU A 59 2.29 -9.26 -22.86
N HIS A 60 1.33 -9.86 -23.58
CA HIS A 60 1.37 -11.27 -23.95
C HIS A 60 2.19 -11.53 -25.23
N GLU A 61 2.63 -10.49 -25.93
CA GLU A 61 3.43 -10.63 -27.14
C GLU A 61 4.84 -11.15 -26.82
N GLU A 62 5.38 -11.99 -27.69
CA GLU A 62 6.67 -12.66 -27.47
C GLU A 62 7.82 -11.64 -27.30
N GLN A 63 7.70 -10.48 -27.95
CA GLN A 63 8.66 -9.38 -27.90
C GLN A 63 8.74 -8.71 -26.52
N GLU A 64 7.68 -8.78 -25.72
CA GLU A 64 7.62 -8.21 -24.37
C GLU A 64 8.20 -9.15 -23.31
N ASN A 65 8.54 -10.40 -23.66
CA ASN A 65 9.24 -11.35 -22.78
C ASN A 65 10.75 -11.04 -22.74
N ILE A 66 11.10 -9.88 -22.20
CA ILE A 66 12.47 -9.34 -22.20
C ILE A 66 13.40 -9.98 -21.15
N TYR A 67 12.89 -10.87 -20.31
CA TYR A 67 13.68 -11.63 -19.33
C TYR A 67 13.54 -13.13 -19.55
N SER A 68 14.67 -13.84 -19.54
CA SER A 68 14.77 -15.29 -19.62
C SER A 68 15.23 -15.89 -18.30
N LEU A 69 14.91 -17.18 -18.07
CA LEU A 69 15.41 -17.93 -16.90
C LEU A 69 16.93 -18.08 -16.88
N THR A 70 17.58 -17.90 -18.03
CA THR A 70 19.04 -17.91 -18.15
C THR A 70 19.66 -16.53 -17.96
N ASP A 71 18.84 -15.50 -17.74
CA ASP A 71 19.33 -14.15 -17.48
C ASP A 71 19.86 -14.01 -16.06
N GLY A 72 20.80 -13.09 -15.89
CA GLY A 72 21.53 -12.88 -14.65
C GLY A 72 22.85 -13.66 -14.61
N LYS A 73 23.78 -13.14 -13.82
CA LYS A 73 25.02 -13.84 -13.49
C LYS A 73 24.93 -14.27 -12.02
N PRO A 74 25.46 -15.45 -11.65
CA PRO A 74 25.61 -15.79 -10.25
C PRO A 74 26.37 -14.68 -9.52
N SER A 75 25.76 -14.10 -8.49
CA SER A 75 26.47 -13.22 -7.56
C SER A 75 27.27 -14.11 -6.61
N HIS A 76 28.59 -14.01 -6.66
CA HIS A 76 29.46 -14.62 -5.66
C HIS A 76 29.76 -13.55 -4.60
N ASP A 77 29.18 -13.74 -3.41
CA ASP A 77 29.60 -13.07 -2.17
C ASP A 77 30.66 -13.90 -1.44
#